data_AF-R7HCS3-F1
#
_entry.id   AF-R7HCS3-F1
#
_cell.length_a   1.000
_cell.length_b   1.000
_cell.length_c   1.000
_cell.angle_alpha   90.00
_cell.angle_beta   90.00
_cell.angle_gamma   90.00
#
_symmetry.space_group_name_H-M   'P 1'
#
loop_
_entity.id
_entity.type
_entity.pdbx_description
1 polymer ?
#
loop_
_entity_poly.entity_id
_entity_poly.type
_entity_poly.pdbx_seq_one_letter_code
_entity_poly.pdbx_strand_id
1 'polypeptide(L)'
;MTRLKALLKKADKAAVIGMTAAAVAMAALGAGGVKTYASDYSVQKYVDSSDESLVLDGDTWHCYKNGQIDYEYDGIALNEYGWWKINNGTIDFGYTGMVQNENGWWYVNNGCVDWTYSGMALNKYGWWKYNNGFVDFGYNGIALNDYGWWKFTNGSVDFNANGLVFDEATNTWWYFNGGAIDFAFDGMALNDYGWWKVNNGSVNFGFNGLCSNEYGTWKFNNGTVDFGYNGFAADGENTWYVVNGRVATEYSGTVDGKAVSQQRFGKLRL
;
A
#
# COMPACT_ATOMS: atom_id res chain seq x y z
N MET A 1 21.52 1.73 28.96
CA MET A 1 21.46 2.18 27.54
C MET A 1 21.85 1.11 26.51
N THR A 2 22.60 0.06 26.86
CA THR A 2 23.16 -0.89 25.87
C THR A 2 22.15 -1.93 25.34
N ARG A 3 21.14 -2.33 26.14
CA ARG A 3 20.07 -3.25 25.70
C ARG A 3 19.05 -2.62 24.75
N LEU A 4 18.75 -1.33 24.91
CA LEU A 4 17.81 -0.59 24.05
C LEU A 4 18.36 -0.40 22.62
N LYS A 5 19.67 -0.11 22.50
CA LYS A 5 20.36 -0.05 21.18
C LYS A 5 20.43 -1.40 20.48
N ALA A 6 20.49 -2.51 21.22
CA ALA A 6 20.50 -3.86 20.65
C ALA A 6 19.10 -4.35 20.21
N LEU A 7 18.04 -3.85 20.84
CA LEU A 7 16.65 -4.13 20.46
C LEU A 7 16.23 -3.34 19.21
N LEU A 8 16.62 -2.06 19.09
CA LEU A 8 16.42 -1.31 17.84
C LEU A 8 17.12 -1.98 16.64
N LYS A 9 18.39 -2.41 16.82
CA LYS A 9 19.15 -3.09 15.75
C LYS A 9 18.58 -4.45 15.31
N LYS A 10 17.73 -5.09 16.14
CA LYS A 10 17.03 -6.34 15.81
C LYS A 10 15.65 -6.09 15.18
N ALA A 11 14.97 -5.00 15.55
CA ALA A 11 13.71 -4.59 14.93
C ALA A 11 13.90 -4.20 13.46
N ASP A 12 15.00 -3.48 13.14
CA ASP A 12 15.28 -3.02 11.78
C ASP A 12 15.57 -4.15 10.77
N LYS A 13 16.02 -5.32 11.23
CA LYS A 13 16.28 -6.48 10.33
C LYS A 13 15.11 -7.46 10.20
N ALA A 14 14.18 -7.46 11.17
CA ALA A 14 13.00 -8.32 11.13
C ALA A 14 11.85 -7.71 10.31
N ALA A 15 11.77 -6.37 10.23
CA ALA A 15 10.75 -5.67 9.45
C ALA A 15 10.92 -5.83 7.92
N VAL A 16 12.17 -5.88 7.43
CA VAL A 16 12.50 -5.86 5.99
C VAL A 16 12.13 -7.15 5.27
N ILE A 17 12.30 -8.31 5.90
CA ILE A 17 11.94 -9.61 5.30
C ILE A 17 10.44 -9.92 5.48
N GLY A 18 9.78 -9.25 6.44
CA GLY A 18 8.34 -9.39 6.72
C GLY A 18 7.46 -8.69 5.70
N MET A 19 7.83 -7.49 5.23
CA MET A 19 6.99 -6.71 4.30
C MET A 19 6.94 -7.29 2.88
N THR A 20 8.05 -7.78 2.32
CA THR A 20 8.01 -8.41 0.98
C THR A 20 7.20 -9.70 1.00
N ALA A 21 7.33 -10.50 2.06
CA ALA A 21 6.51 -11.70 2.24
C ALA A 21 5.03 -11.37 2.49
N ALA A 22 4.73 -10.33 3.27
CA ALA A 22 3.36 -9.86 3.51
C ALA A 22 2.73 -9.29 2.23
N ALA A 23 3.49 -8.53 1.43
CA ALA A 23 3.03 -8.01 0.16
C ALA A 23 2.75 -9.13 -0.85
N VAL A 24 3.66 -10.12 -0.93
CA VAL A 24 3.47 -11.31 -1.76
C VAL A 24 2.30 -12.16 -1.27
N ALA A 25 2.10 -12.31 0.05
CA ALA A 25 0.97 -13.05 0.61
C ALA A 25 -0.37 -12.35 0.34
N MET A 26 -0.44 -11.03 0.54
CA MET A 26 -1.62 -10.22 0.24
C MET A 26 -1.93 -10.19 -1.25
N ALA A 27 -0.91 -10.05 -2.10
CA ALA A 27 -1.06 -10.13 -3.54
C ALA A 27 -1.50 -11.55 -3.96
N ALA A 28 -0.98 -12.62 -3.36
CA ALA A 28 -1.43 -13.98 -3.64
C ALA A 28 -2.89 -14.23 -3.22
N LEU A 29 -3.33 -13.65 -2.09
CA LEU A 29 -4.72 -13.67 -1.65
C LEU A 29 -5.63 -12.83 -2.57
N GLY A 30 -5.11 -11.78 -3.20
CA GLY A 30 -5.83 -10.90 -4.14
C GLY A 30 -5.70 -11.28 -5.62
N ALA A 31 -4.75 -12.14 -6.00
CA ALA A 31 -4.44 -12.54 -7.38
C ALA A 31 -5.44 -13.54 -7.99
N GLY A 32 -6.63 -13.66 -7.39
CA GLY A 32 -7.82 -14.25 -8.01
C GLY A 32 -8.29 -13.39 -9.21
N GLY A 33 -7.47 -13.27 -10.24
CA GLY A 33 -7.75 -12.60 -11.51
C GLY A 33 -8.05 -11.11 -11.37
N VAL A 34 -7.04 -10.27 -11.62
CA VAL A 34 -7.24 -8.84 -11.93
C VAL A 34 -8.08 -8.76 -13.21
N LYS A 35 -9.38 -8.54 -13.07
CA LYS A 35 -10.15 -7.85 -14.10
C LYS A 35 -10.43 -6.45 -13.57
N THR A 36 -10.51 -5.48 -14.46
CA THR A 36 -11.05 -4.16 -14.17
C THR A 36 -12.53 -4.32 -13.82
N TYR A 37 -12.85 -4.58 -12.54
CA TYR A 37 -14.20 -4.96 -12.09
C TYR A 37 -15.16 -3.79 -11.88
N ALA A 38 -14.72 -2.55 -12.11
CA ALA A 38 -15.62 -1.40 -12.09
C ALA A 38 -16.78 -1.51 -13.11
N SER A 39 -16.69 -2.41 -14.10
CA SER A 39 -17.73 -2.59 -15.13
C SER A 39 -18.34 -4.01 -15.23
N ASP A 40 -17.88 -5.00 -14.45
CA ASP A 40 -18.32 -6.41 -14.59
C ASP A 40 -19.30 -6.83 -13.48
N TYR A 41 -20.29 -5.97 -13.25
CA TYR A 41 -21.42 -6.14 -12.34
C TYR A 41 -22.35 -7.33 -12.70
N SER A 42 -22.12 -8.02 -13.82
CA SER A 42 -23.07 -8.96 -14.43
C SER A 42 -22.96 -10.42 -13.99
N VAL A 43 -22.06 -10.77 -13.05
CA VAL A 43 -21.90 -12.17 -12.56
C VAL A 43 -22.28 -12.33 -11.09
N GLN A 44 -22.91 -11.32 -10.49
CA GLN A 44 -23.37 -11.37 -9.10
C GLN A 44 -24.87 -11.72 -9.07
N LYS A 45 -25.24 -12.68 -8.22
CA LYS A 45 -26.62 -12.88 -7.83
C LYS A 45 -26.99 -11.64 -7.01
N TYR A 46 -27.54 -10.63 -7.67
CA TYR A 46 -28.18 -9.52 -6.98
C TYR A 46 -29.30 -10.12 -6.14
N VAL A 47 -29.13 -10.05 -4.83
CA VAL A 47 -30.15 -10.51 -3.90
C VAL A 47 -30.95 -9.28 -3.54
N ASP A 48 -32.13 -9.15 -4.12
CA ASP A 48 -33.12 -8.14 -3.75
C ASP A 48 -33.65 -8.46 -2.36
N SER A 49 -33.31 -7.59 -1.41
CA SER A 49 -33.70 -7.74 -0.01
C SER A 49 -35.02 -7.05 0.34
N SER A 50 -35.67 -6.36 -0.61
CA SER A 50 -36.84 -5.51 -0.34
C SER A 50 -38.12 -6.27 0.01
N ASP A 51 -38.25 -7.51 -0.46
CA ASP A 51 -39.40 -8.38 -0.21
C ASP A 51 -39.18 -9.38 0.95
N GLU A 52 -38.01 -9.35 1.59
CA GLU A 52 -37.61 -10.31 2.61
C GLU A 52 -37.85 -9.77 4.01
N SER A 53 -38.45 -10.60 4.87
CA SER A 53 -38.69 -10.28 6.28
C SER A 53 -38.18 -11.39 7.18
N LEU A 54 -37.57 -11.03 8.30
CA LEU A 54 -37.16 -12.00 9.31
C LEU A 54 -38.27 -12.18 10.34
N VAL A 55 -38.65 -13.42 10.57
CA VAL A 55 -39.67 -13.81 11.56
C VAL A 55 -39.05 -14.81 12.52
N LEU A 56 -39.19 -14.55 13.82
CA LEU A 56 -38.77 -15.47 14.87
C LEU A 56 -39.81 -16.58 15.04
N ASP A 57 -39.43 -17.82 14.74
CA ASP A 57 -40.22 -19.01 15.03
C ASP A 57 -39.45 -19.92 16.01
N GLY A 58 -40.01 -20.08 17.21
CA GLY A 58 -39.29 -20.67 18.34
C GLY A 58 -38.01 -19.89 18.67
N ASP A 59 -36.86 -20.54 18.53
CA ASP A 59 -35.54 -19.96 18.80
C ASP A 59 -34.77 -19.59 17.52
N THR A 60 -35.41 -19.68 16.34
CA THR A 60 -34.74 -19.47 15.05
C THR A 60 -35.41 -18.33 14.26
N TRP A 61 -34.58 -17.40 13.78
CA TRP A 61 -35.03 -16.38 12.83
C TRP A 61 -34.99 -16.95 11.42
N HIS A 62 -36.15 -16.96 10.78
CA HIS A 62 -36.34 -17.42 9.41
C HIS A 62 -36.60 -16.25 8.46
N CYS A 63 -36.03 -16.31 7.27
CA CYS A 63 -36.31 -15.38 6.18
C CYS A 63 -37.60 -15.81 5.48
N TYR A 64 -38.54 -14.89 5.37
CA TYR A 64 -39.83 -15.10 4.74
C TYR A 64 -39.95 -14.28 3.46
N LYS A 65 -40.36 -14.98 2.40
CA LYS A 65 -40.76 -14.40 1.12
C LYS A 65 -42.16 -14.87 0.78
N ASN A 66 -43.06 -13.95 0.43
CA ASN A 66 -44.45 -14.29 0.04
C ASN A 66 -45.20 -15.17 1.06
N GLY A 67 -44.96 -14.97 2.36
CA GLY A 67 -45.64 -15.69 3.44
C GLY A 67 -45.14 -17.13 3.70
N GLN A 68 -44.03 -17.54 3.08
CA GLN A 68 -43.37 -18.83 3.34
C GLN A 68 -41.89 -18.60 3.65
N ILE A 69 -41.27 -19.56 4.36
CA ILE A 69 -39.83 -19.54 4.61
C ILE A 69 -39.10 -19.76 3.28
N ASP A 70 -38.18 -18.86 2.93
CA ASP A 70 -37.28 -19.00 1.79
C ASP A 70 -35.99 -19.72 2.24
N TYR A 71 -36.01 -21.06 2.21
CA TYR A 71 -34.87 -21.90 2.58
C TYR A 71 -33.66 -21.77 1.65
N GLU A 72 -33.83 -21.14 0.48
CA GLU A 72 -32.77 -20.94 -0.51
C GLU A 72 -32.19 -19.52 -0.47
N TYR A 73 -32.69 -18.68 0.46
CA TYR A 73 -32.22 -17.32 0.61
C TYR A 73 -30.85 -17.26 1.29
N ASP A 74 -29.88 -16.76 0.53
CA ASP A 74 -28.52 -16.46 0.97
C ASP A 74 -28.23 -14.99 0.68
N GLY A 75 -28.22 -14.16 1.71
CA GLY A 75 -28.10 -12.72 1.53
C GLY A 75 -28.09 -11.97 2.84
N ILE A 76 -28.80 -10.85 2.86
CA ILE A 76 -29.01 -10.03 4.04
C ILE A 76 -30.50 -9.70 4.19
N ALA A 77 -31.01 -9.68 5.41
CA ALA A 77 -32.40 -9.31 5.67
C ALA A 77 -32.53 -8.48 6.96
N LEU A 78 -33.58 -7.66 7.03
CA LEU A 78 -33.80 -6.71 8.12
C LEU A 78 -34.80 -7.27 9.15
N ASN A 79 -34.52 -7.06 10.43
CA ASN A 79 -35.51 -7.10 11.52
C ASN A 79 -35.39 -5.85 12.40
N GLU A 80 -36.13 -5.80 13.52
CA GLU A 80 -36.09 -4.69 14.48
C GLU A 80 -34.73 -4.47 15.15
N TYR A 81 -33.82 -5.45 15.08
CA TYR A 81 -32.48 -5.40 15.66
C TYR A 81 -31.38 -5.04 14.66
N GLY A 82 -31.70 -4.98 13.36
CA GLY A 82 -30.77 -4.58 12.31
C GLY A 82 -30.78 -5.51 11.09
N TRP A 83 -29.73 -5.39 10.29
CA TRP A 83 -29.53 -6.18 9.08
C TRP A 83 -28.64 -7.38 9.37
N TRP A 84 -29.09 -8.57 9.00
CA TRP A 84 -28.45 -9.84 9.36
C TRP A 84 -28.08 -10.67 8.15
N LYS A 85 -26.90 -11.30 8.19
CA LYS A 85 -26.51 -12.33 7.23
C LYS A 85 -27.47 -13.50 7.35
N ILE A 86 -28.05 -13.91 6.22
CA ILE A 86 -28.90 -15.08 6.11
C ILE A 86 -28.20 -16.17 5.33
N ASN A 87 -28.23 -17.40 5.83
CA ASN A 87 -27.70 -18.60 5.19
C ASN A 87 -28.79 -19.68 5.20
N ASN A 88 -29.15 -20.19 4.02
CA ASN A 88 -30.24 -21.16 3.82
C ASN A 88 -31.53 -20.76 4.56
N GLY A 89 -31.94 -19.49 4.42
CA GLY A 89 -33.17 -18.98 5.01
C GLY A 89 -33.14 -18.73 6.52
N THR A 90 -31.98 -18.82 7.20
CA THR A 90 -31.85 -18.53 8.64
C THR A 90 -30.70 -17.58 8.95
N ILE A 91 -30.75 -16.85 10.08
CA ILE A 91 -29.63 -15.97 10.47
C ILE A 91 -28.36 -16.79 10.74
N ASP A 92 -27.26 -16.38 10.13
CA ASP A 92 -25.92 -16.88 10.42
C ASP A 92 -25.19 -15.95 11.40
N PHE A 93 -25.38 -16.19 12.69
CA PHE A 93 -24.74 -15.43 13.77
C PHE A 93 -23.21 -15.58 13.81
N GLY A 94 -22.65 -16.58 13.15
CA GLY A 94 -21.21 -16.82 13.11
C GLY A 94 -20.49 -16.09 11.98
N TYR A 95 -21.23 -15.50 11.04
CA TYR A 95 -20.65 -14.90 9.86
C TYR A 95 -19.96 -13.57 10.15
N THR A 96 -18.70 -13.43 9.74
CA THR A 96 -17.98 -12.16 9.70
C THR A 96 -17.33 -12.03 8.33
N GLY A 97 -17.61 -10.93 7.63
CA GLY A 97 -17.13 -10.71 6.27
C GLY A 97 -18.04 -9.81 5.45
N MET A 98 -17.85 -9.86 4.14
CA MET A 98 -18.58 -9.02 3.19
C MET A 98 -19.86 -9.71 2.68
N VAL A 99 -20.98 -8.99 2.72
CA VAL A 99 -22.24 -9.40 2.10
C VAL A 99 -22.71 -8.36 1.11
N GLN A 100 -23.25 -8.77 -0.03
CA GLN A 100 -23.78 -7.88 -1.05
C GLN A 100 -25.30 -7.96 -1.10
N ASN A 101 -25.94 -6.82 -1.39
CA ASN A 101 -27.32 -6.73 -1.87
C ASN A 101 -27.41 -5.71 -3.02
N GLU A 102 -28.63 -5.36 -3.44
CA GLU A 102 -28.91 -4.35 -4.48
C GLU A 102 -28.36 -2.95 -4.16
N ASN A 103 -28.16 -2.63 -2.88
CA ASN A 103 -27.75 -1.31 -2.40
C ASN A 103 -26.23 -1.17 -2.23
N GLY A 104 -25.47 -2.27 -2.31
CA GLY A 104 -24.02 -2.24 -2.19
C GLY A 104 -23.45 -3.42 -1.42
N TRP A 105 -22.23 -3.22 -0.91
CA TRP A 105 -21.46 -4.24 -0.20
C TRP A 105 -21.27 -3.80 1.25
N TRP A 106 -21.68 -4.65 2.18
CA TRP A 106 -21.78 -4.39 3.61
C TRP A 106 -20.78 -5.24 4.37
N TYR A 107 -20.23 -4.68 5.45
CA TYR A 107 -19.44 -5.43 6.40
C TYR A 107 -20.35 -6.00 7.48
N VAL A 108 -20.30 -7.32 7.64
CA VAL A 108 -21.04 -8.04 8.68
C VAL A 108 -20.03 -8.54 9.71
N ASN A 109 -20.38 -8.42 10.98
CA ASN A 109 -19.62 -8.91 12.12
C ASN A 109 -20.55 -9.68 13.06
N ASN A 110 -20.25 -10.96 13.29
CA ASN A 110 -21.10 -11.86 14.10
C ASN A 110 -22.57 -11.87 13.63
N GLY A 111 -22.76 -11.99 12.32
CA GLY A 111 -24.05 -12.07 11.65
C GLY A 111 -24.78 -10.74 11.45
N CYS A 112 -24.40 -9.65 12.11
CA CYS A 112 -25.06 -8.33 11.97
C CYS A 112 -24.19 -7.33 11.19
N VAL A 113 -24.82 -6.43 10.41
CA VAL A 113 -24.10 -5.32 9.76
C VAL A 113 -23.51 -4.39 10.79
N ASP A 114 -22.20 -4.17 10.67
CA ASP A 114 -21.47 -3.23 11.50
C ASP A 114 -21.37 -1.88 10.80
N TRP A 115 -22.31 -1.01 11.12
CA TRP A 115 -22.39 0.39 10.64
C TRP A 115 -21.23 1.27 11.08
N THR A 116 -20.38 0.79 12.00
CA THR A 116 -19.22 1.55 12.49
C THR A 116 -17.93 1.14 11.77
N TYR A 117 -17.96 0.02 11.04
CA TYR A 117 -16.77 -0.52 10.40
C TYR A 117 -16.27 0.40 9.28
N SER A 118 -15.07 0.94 9.46
CA SER A 118 -14.41 1.78 8.46
C SER A 118 -13.01 1.27 8.11
N GLY A 119 -12.78 -0.03 8.28
CA GLY A 119 -11.52 -0.70 8.00
C GLY A 119 -11.37 -1.08 6.53
N MET A 120 -10.73 -2.23 6.29
CA MET A 120 -10.68 -2.86 4.98
C MET A 120 -10.90 -4.37 5.12
N ALA A 121 -11.65 -4.96 4.21
CA ALA A 121 -11.93 -6.39 4.21
C ALA A 121 -11.64 -7.02 2.83
N LEU A 122 -11.24 -8.29 2.86
CA LEU A 122 -10.96 -9.08 1.67
C LEU A 122 -12.22 -9.76 1.16
N ASN A 123 -12.38 -9.81 -0.17
CA ASN A 123 -13.24 -10.75 -0.85
C ASN A 123 -12.50 -11.41 -2.02
N LYS A 124 -13.20 -12.22 -2.83
CA LYS A 124 -12.61 -12.89 -3.99
C LYS A 124 -12.08 -11.95 -5.09
N TYR A 125 -12.41 -10.66 -5.04
CA TYR A 125 -11.99 -9.63 -5.98
C TYR A 125 -10.87 -8.72 -5.43
N GLY A 126 -10.47 -8.90 -4.17
CA GLY A 126 -9.41 -8.13 -3.53
C GLY A 126 -9.83 -7.46 -2.23
N TRP A 127 -9.03 -6.49 -1.79
CA TRP A 127 -9.25 -5.74 -0.55
C TRP A 127 -9.99 -4.44 -0.82
N TRP A 128 -11.03 -4.19 -0.03
CA TRP A 128 -11.94 -3.06 -0.21
C TRP A 128 -11.97 -2.16 1.01
N LYS A 129 -11.98 -0.86 0.78
CA LYS A 129 -12.12 0.14 1.83
C LYS A 129 -13.58 0.25 2.23
N TYR A 130 -13.82 0.30 3.53
CA TYR A 130 -15.14 0.56 4.10
C TYR A 130 -15.22 1.93 4.72
N ASN A 131 -16.41 2.49 4.73
CA ASN A 131 -16.77 3.68 5.48
C ASN A 131 -18.15 3.44 6.09
N ASN A 132 -18.29 3.51 7.41
CA ASN A 132 -19.57 3.28 8.10
C ASN A 132 -20.33 2.02 7.67
N GLY A 133 -19.62 0.89 7.56
CA GLY A 133 -20.19 -0.43 7.28
C GLY A 133 -20.45 -0.74 5.81
N PHE A 134 -20.27 0.20 4.88
CA PHE A 134 -20.41 -0.03 3.44
C PHE A 134 -19.10 0.20 2.69
N VAL A 135 -18.93 -0.44 1.54
CA VAL A 135 -17.75 -0.25 0.69
C VAL A 135 -17.73 1.14 0.07
N ASP A 136 -16.64 1.87 0.28
CA ASP A 136 -16.40 3.18 -0.31
C ASP A 136 -15.71 3.02 -1.67
N PHE A 137 -16.50 2.85 -2.73
CA PHE A 137 -16.00 2.76 -4.12
C PHE A 137 -15.32 4.03 -4.63
N GLY A 138 -15.52 5.17 -3.95
CA GLY A 138 -14.89 6.44 -4.32
C GLY A 138 -13.53 6.65 -3.66
N TYR A 139 -13.13 5.79 -2.72
CA TYR A 139 -11.92 6.00 -1.94
C TYR A 139 -10.66 5.91 -2.80
N ASN A 140 -9.91 7.00 -2.82
CA ASN A 140 -8.59 7.10 -3.43
C ASN A 140 -7.63 7.65 -2.39
N GLY A 141 -6.58 6.90 -2.06
CA GLY A 141 -5.68 7.30 -0.98
C GLY A 141 -4.79 6.15 -0.51
N ILE A 142 -4.41 6.21 0.77
CA ILE A 142 -3.58 5.21 1.43
C ILE A 142 -4.28 4.79 2.73
N ALA A 143 -4.43 3.49 2.96
CA ALA A 143 -4.99 2.95 4.19
C ALA A 143 -4.11 1.85 4.79
N LEU A 144 -4.16 1.73 6.12
CA LEU A 144 -3.38 0.78 6.91
C LEU A 144 -4.20 -0.49 7.25
N ASN A 145 -3.54 -1.64 7.22
CA ASN A 145 -3.98 -2.85 7.91
C ASN A 145 -2.79 -3.56 8.58
N ASP A 146 -3.02 -4.78 9.09
CA ASP A 146 -2.00 -5.58 9.77
C ASP A 146 -0.78 -5.95 8.88
N TYR A 147 -0.90 -5.80 7.56
CA TYR A 147 0.16 -6.10 6.59
C TYR A 147 0.92 -4.87 6.10
N GLY A 148 0.42 -3.65 6.36
CA GLY A 148 1.11 -2.41 5.99
C GLY A 148 0.18 -1.32 5.48
N TRP A 149 0.78 -0.31 4.86
CA TRP A 149 0.10 0.82 4.22
C TRP A 149 -0.04 0.58 2.73
N TRP A 150 -1.26 0.66 2.21
CA TRP A 150 -1.62 0.23 0.86
C TRP A 150 -2.20 1.36 0.05
N LYS A 151 -1.85 1.44 -1.23
CA LYS A 151 -2.51 2.33 -2.18
C LYS A 151 -3.91 1.81 -2.48
N PHE A 152 -4.88 2.70 -2.41
CA PHE A 152 -6.24 2.47 -2.89
C PHE A 152 -6.53 3.34 -4.11
N THR A 153 -7.21 2.72 -5.08
CA THR A 153 -7.75 3.36 -6.27
C THR A 153 -9.19 2.86 -6.45
N ASN A 154 -10.15 3.78 -6.48
CA ASN A 154 -11.59 3.48 -6.59
C ASN A 154 -12.08 2.42 -5.58
N GLY A 155 -11.74 2.60 -4.31
CA GLY A 155 -12.22 1.75 -3.21
C GLY A 155 -11.50 0.42 -3.02
N SER A 156 -10.63 0.03 -3.94
CA SER A 156 -9.88 -1.24 -3.86
C SER A 156 -8.37 -1.03 -3.79
N VAL A 157 -7.64 -1.99 -3.22
CA VAL A 157 -6.16 -1.96 -3.21
C VAL A 157 -5.62 -2.04 -4.64
N ASP A 158 -4.74 -1.10 -4.97
CA ASP A 158 -4.04 -1.04 -6.25
C ASP A 158 -2.68 -1.75 -6.17
N PHE A 159 -2.68 -3.05 -6.46
CA PHE A 159 -1.46 -3.87 -6.48
C PHE A 159 -0.47 -3.49 -7.60
N ASN A 160 -0.86 -2.63 -8.55
CA ASN A 160 0.02 -2.16 -9.61
C ASN A 160 0.79 -0.89 -9.21
N ALA A 161 0.48 -0.26 -8.07
CA ALA A 161 1.22 0.89 -7.61
C ALA A 161 2.68 0.50 -7.28
N ASN A 162 3.61 1.09 -8.02
CA ASN A 162 5.04 0.84 -7.93
C ASN A 162 5.80 2.16 -8.15
N GLY A 163 6.97 2.30 -7.52
CA GLY A 163 7.78 3.51 -7.62
C GLY A 163 7.21 4.67 -6.80
N LEU A 164 7.58 5.90 -7.16
CA LEU A 164 7.16 7.09 -6.41
C LEU A 164 5.72 7.49 -6.74
N VAL A 165 4.87 7.52 -5.73
CA VAL A 165 3.50 8.00 -5.81
C VAL A 165 3.30 9.13 -4.81
N PHE A 166 2.73 10.23 -5.25
CA PHE A 166 2.41 11.36 -4.38
C PHE A 166 1.12 11.09 -3.61
N ASP A 167 1.17 11.30 -2.30
CA ASP A 167 0.00 11.31 -1.44
C ASP A 167 -0.33 12.74 -1.02
N GLU A 168 -1.47 13.24 -1.49
CA GLU A 168 -1.94 14.59 -1.18
C GLU A 168 -2.27 14.75 0.30
N ALA A 169 -2.78 13.71 0.96
CA ALA A 169 -3.20 13.77 2.36
C ALA A 169 -2.04 14.05 3.32
N THR A 170 -0.88 13.45 3.04
CA THR A 170 0.35 13.64 3.83
C THR A 170 1.36 14.57 3.17
N ASN A 171 1.05 15.11 1.98
CA ASN A 171 1.96 15.91 1.16
C ASN A 171 3.34 15.26 1.01
N THR A 172 3.36 13.94 0.77
CA THR A 172 4.58 13.12 0.77
C THR A 172 4.63 12.23 -0.47
N TRP A 173 5.81 12.11 -1.08
CA TRP A 173 6.08 11.10 -2.10
C TRP A 173 6.55 9.82 -1.42
N TRP A 174 5.75 8.76 -1.53
CA TRP A 174 6.05 7.44 -1.00
C TRP A 174 6.52 6.51 -2.12
N TYR A 175 7.47 5.64 -1.81
CA TYR A 175 7.90 4.57 -2.70
C TYR A 175 7.03 3.33 -2.46
N PHE A 176 6.29 2.94 -3.50
CA PHE A 176 5.44 1.75 -3.50
C PHE A 176 6.13 0.57 -4.18
N ASN A 177 5.82 -0.63 -3.70
CA ASN A 177 6.23 -1.89 -4.30
C ASN A 177 5.07 -2.87 -4.19
N GLY A 178 4.45 -3.23 -5.32
CA GLY A 178 3.30 -4.13 -5.37
C GLY A 178 2.08 -3.62 -4.57
N GLY A 179 1.82 -2.31 -4.59
CA GLY A 179 0.68 -1.71 -3.89
C GLY A 179 0.94 -1.28 -2.44
N ALA A 180 1.99 -1.78 -1.80
CA ALA A 180 2.36 -1.41 -0.43
C ALA A 180 3.46 -0.34 -0.41
N ILE A 181 3.45 0.54 0.60
CA ILE A 181 4.60 1.42 0.87
C ILE A 181 5.77 0.57 1.36
N ASP A 182 6.92 0.69 0.70
CA ASP A 182 8.15 0.03 1.10
C ASP A 182 8.98 0.97 1.99
N PHE A 183 8.70 0.95 3.30
CA PHE A 183 9.46 1.72 4.29
C PHE A 183 10.92 1.28 4.44
N ALA A 184 11.30 0.12 3.89
CA ALA A 184 12.68 -0.34 3.89
C ALA A 184 13.48 0.19 2.70
N PHE A 185 12.83 0.84 1.72
CA PHE A 185 13.50 1.36 0.55
C PHE A 185 14.34 2.61 0.88
N ASP A 186 15.67 2.42 0.82
CA ASP A 186 16.68 3.47 0.86
C ASP A 186 17.47 3.45 -0.44
N GLY A 187 17.28 4.47 -1.29
CA GLY A 187 17.90 4.46 -2.61
C GLY A 187 17.61 5.71 -3.42
N MET A 188 17.54 5.51 -4.74
CA MET A 188 17.12 6.51 -5.71
C MET A 188 15.92 5.97 -6.47
N ALA A 189 14.92 6.80 -6.72
CA ALA A 189 13.77 6.43 -7.54
C ALA A 189 13.44 7.52 -8.55
N LEU A 190 13.02 7.12 -9.75
CA LEU A 190 12.67 8.00 -10.85
C LEU A 190 11.16 8.29 -10.84
N ASN A 191 10.77 9.53 -11.12
CA ASN A 191 9.43 9.90 -11.56
C ASN A 191 9.52 10.92 -12.71
N ASP A 192 8.39 11.49 -13.13
CA ASP A 192 8.31 12.47 -14.22
C ASP A 192 9.11 13.75 -13.97
N TYR A 193 9.50 14.02 -12.72
CA TYR A 193 10.28 15.19 -12.32
C TYR A 193 11.78 14.89 -12.17
N GLY A 194 12.20 13.63 -12.31
CA GLY A 194 13.60 13.21 -12.25
C GLY A 194 13.91 12.17 -11.19
N TRP A 195 15.20 12.01 -10.89
CA TRP A 195 15.70 11.03 -9.92
C TRP A 195 15.76 11.63 -8.52
N TRP A 196 15.05 11.02 -7.58
CA TRP A 196 14.94 11.50 -6.21
C TRP A 196 15.64 10.57 -5.22
N LYS A 197 16.27 11.15 -4.20
CA LYS A 197 16.72 10.39 -3.04
C LYS A 197 15.49 9.96 -2.25
N VAL A 198 15.42 8.67 -1.94
CA VAL A 198 14.40 8.10 -1.07
C VAL A 198 15.07 7.61 0.21
N ASN A 199 14.49 7.94 1.36
CA ASN A 199 14.90 7.39 2.65
C ASN A 199 13.72 6.86 3.42
N ASN A 200 13.85 5.65 3.96
CA ASN A 200 12.79 4.94 4.68
C ASN A 200 11.44 4.98 3.92
N GLY A 201 11.48 4.77 2.60
CA GLY A 201 10.30 4.76 1.73
C GLY A 201 9.72 6.11 1.34
N SER A 202 10.29 7.27 1.72
CA SER A 202 9.82 8.59 1.26
C SER A 202 10.91 9.49 0.69
N VAL A 203 10.52 10.42 -0.19
CA VAL A 203 11.47 11.35 -0.82
C VAL A 203 12.11 12.26 0.23
N ASN A 204 13.45 12.31 0.23
CA ASN A 204 14.24 13.19 1.06
C ASN A 204 14.65 14.45 0.26
N PHE A 205 13.79 15.46 0.27
CA PHE A 205 14.05 16.77 -0.37
C PHE A 205 15.25 17.53 0.22
N GLY A 206 15.73 17.17 1.41
CA GLY A 206 16.89 17.81 2.04
C GLY A 206 18.23 17.19 1.65
N PHE A 207 18.25 16.09 0.90
CA PHE A 207 19.48 15.34 0.64
C PHE A 207 20.43 16.11 -0.28
N ASN A 208 21.64 16.33 0.19
CA ASN A 208 22.75 16.92 -0.56
C ASN A 208 23.96 15.99 -0.42
N GLY A 209 24.39 15.35 -1.50
CA GLY A 209 25.45 14.35 -1.42
C GLY A 209 25.60 13.52 -2.68
N LEU A 210 26.24 12.37 -2.54
CA LEU A 210 26.37 11.36 -3.59
C LEU A 210 25.47 10.17 -3.29
N CYS A 211 24.78 9.64 -4.30
CA CYS A 211 24.01 8.41 -4.19
C CYS A 211 24.17 7.58 -5.47
N SER A 212 24.14 6.26 -5.36
CA SER A 212 24.45 5.35 -6.45
C SER A 212 23.22 4.55 -6.88
N ASN A 213 23.16 4.25 -8.18
CA ASN A 213 22.30 3.23 -8.77
C ASN A 213 23.12 2.37 -9.74
N GLU A 214 22.49 1.46 -10.47
CA GLU A 214 23.15 0.58 -11.44
C GLU A 214 23.86 1.33 -12.58
N TYR A 215 23.52 2.60 -12.82
CA TYR A 215 24.13 3.44 -13.85
C TYR A 215 25.32 4.26 -13.33
N GLY A 216 25.58 4.26 -12.02
CA GLY A 216 26.74 4.89 -11.39
C GLY A 216 26.39 5.72 -10.15
N THR A 217 27.34 6.56 -9.74
CA THR A 217 27.18 7.46 -8.58
C THR A 217 26.90 8.87 -9.05
N TRP A 218 25.85 9.48 -8.50
CA TRP A 218 25.30 10.76 -8.95
C TRP A 218 25.32 11.79 -7.82
N LYS A 219 25.55 13.05 -8.18
CA LYS A 219 25.41 14.20 -7.31
C LYS A 219 23.96 14.57 -7.17
N PHE A 220 23.53 14.70 -5.92
CA PHE A 220 22.23 15.19 -5.54
C PHE A 220 22.33 16.57 -4.90
N ASN A 221 21.43 17.47 -5.28
CA ASN A 221 21.20 18.74 -4.61
C ASN A 221 19.70 18.86 -4.31
N ASN A 222 19.35 19.16 -3.05
CA ASN A 222 17.96 19.26 -2.58
C ASN A 222 17.09 18.05 -2.98
N GLY A 223 17.63 16.84 -2.76
CA GLY A 223 16.91 15.60 -2.94
C GLY A 223 16.83 15.08 -4.37
N THR A 224 17.24 15.84 -5.39
CA THR A 224 17.22 15.41 -6.80
C THR A 224 18.61 15.40 -7.44
N VAL A 225 18.79 14.60 -8.50
CA VAL A 225 20.06 14.56 -9.26
C VAL A 225 20.32 15.90 -9.96
N ASP A 226 21.52 16.43 -9.77
CA ASP A 226 22.00 17.63 -10.45
C ASP A 226 22.87 17.24 -11.66
N PHE A 227 22.24 17.05 -12.81
CA PHE A 227 22.94 16.72 -14.07
C PHE A 227 23.85 17.83 -14.59
N GLY A 228 23.75 19.06 -14.08
CA GLY A 228 24.61 20.19 -14.47
C GLY A 228 25.89 20.28 -13.65
N TYR A 229 26.00 19.54 -12.54
CA TYR A 229 27.09 19.69 -11.60
C TYR A 229 28.43 19.21 -12.17
N ASN A 230 29.43 20.08 -12.14
CA ASN A 230 30.82 19.78 -12.46
C ASN A 230 31.70 20.29 -11.31
N GLY A 231 32.46 19.41 -10.66
CA GLY A 231 33.26 19.79 -9.49
C GLY A 231 33.56 18.65 -8.52
N PHE A 232 34.01 19.00 -7.32
CA PHE A 232 34.34 18.03 -6.27
C PHE A 232 33.19 17.85 -5.29
N ALA A 233 32.80 16.59 -5.03
CA ALA A 233 31.79 16.22 -4.04
C ALA A 233 32.36 15.21 -3.04
N ALA A 234 32.02 15.36 -1.77
CA ALA A 234 32.43 14.43 -0.73
C ALA A 234 31.30 13.46 -0.37
N ASP A 235 31.66 12.21 -0.06
CA ASP A 235 30.75 11.20 0.54
C ASP A 235 30.98 11.04 2.06
N GLY A 236 31.84 11.89 2.64
CA GLY A 236 32.24 11.86 4.04
C GLY A 236 33.63 11.27 4.27
N GLU A 237 34.04 10.26 3.48
CA GLU A 237 35.35 9.61 3.61
C GLU A 237 36.29 10.01 2.46
N ASN A 238 35.74 10.21 1.27
CA ASN A 238 36.46 10.48 0.04
C ASN A 238 35.94 11.76 -0.62
N THR A 239 36.79 12.34 -1.48
CA THR A 239 36.41 13.43 -2.38
C THR A 239 36.44 12.91 -3.81
N TRP A 240 35.34 13.09 -4.53
CA TRP A 240 35.12 12.59 -5.88
C TRP A 240 35.04 13.75 -6.86
N TYR A 241 35.59 13.56 -8.05
CA TYR A 241 35.35 14.48 -9.15
C TYR A 241 34.10 14.05 -9.91
N VAL A 242 33.20 15.01 -10.13
CA VAL A 242 31.89 14.82 -10.76
C VAL A 242 31.85 15.62 -12.05
N VAL A 243 31.36 15.00 -13.12
CA VAL A 243 31.16 15.61 -14.43
C VAL A 243 29.72 15.36 -14.87
N ASN A 244 29.00 16.43 -15.23
CA ASN A 244 27.58 16.39 -15.62
C ASN A 244 26.72 15.58 -14.62
N GLY A 245 26.94 15.83 -13.33
CA GLY A 245 26.22 15.18 -12.24
C GLY A 245 26.66 13.77 -11.89
N ARG A 246 27.50 13.11 -12.69
CA ARG A 246 27.97 11.74 -12.43
C ARG A 246 29.42 11.73 -11.96
N VAL A 247 29.74 10.92 -10.96
CA VAL A 247 31.12 10.69 -10.54
C VAL A 247 31.90 10.14 -11.74
N ALA A 248 33.00 10.81 -12.08
CA ALA A 248 33.86 10.42 -13.19
C ALA A 248 34.65 9.16 -12.81
N THR A 249 34.55 8.12 -13.63
CA THR A 249 35.34 6.88 -13.49
C THR A 249 36.66 6.94 -14.25
N GLU A 250 36.77 7.86 -15.22
CA GLU A 250 37.97 8.15 -15.99
C GLU A 250 38.04 9.66 -16.24
N TYR A 251 39.19 10.28 -15.96
CA TYR A 251 39.41 11.71 -16.21
C TYR A 251 40.87 11.96 -16.61
N SER A 252 41.08 12.62 -17.75
CA SER A 252 42.41 12.90 -18.32
C SER A 252 42.63 14.40 -18.59
N GLY A 253 42.33 15.24 -17.59
CA GLY A 253 42.50 16.70 -17.67
C GLY A 253 43.16 17.31 -16.42
N THR A 254 43.26 18.64 -16.37
CA THR A 254 43.72 19.38 -15.20
C THR A 254 42.55 20.06 -14.51
N VAL A 255 42.37 19.82 -13.21
CA VAL A 255 41.37 20.51 -12.39
C VAL A 255 42.07 21.64 -11.62
N ASP A 256 41.57 22.87 -11.71
CA ASP A 256 42.13 24.02 -11.00
C ASP A 256 41.79 23.90 -9.51
N GLY A 257 42.66 23.22 -8.76
CA GLY A 257 42.48 22.93 -7.35
C GLY A 257 42.72 24.19 -6.51
N LYS A 258 41.65 24.88 -6.09
CA LYS A 258 41.74 25.78 -4.93
C LYS A 258 42.00 24.93 -3.68
N ALA A 259 43.28 24.70 -3.39
CA ALA A 259 43.88 24.12 -2.18
C ALA A 259 43.10 22.95 -1.53
N VAL A 260 43.39 21.71 -1.96
CA VAL A 260 43.01 20.50 -1.22
C VAL A 260 44.15 20.14 -0.28
N SER A 261 43.92 20.16 1.03
CA SER A 261 44.89 19.67 2.02
C SER A 261 45.11 18.16 1.83
N GLN A 262 46.37 17.74 1.84
CA GLN A 262 46.79 16.37 1.58
C GLN A 262 46.11 15.37 2.53
N GLN A 263 45.17 14.57 2.01
CA GLN A 263 44.90 13.24 2.54
C GLN A 263 44.80 12.24 1.38
N ARG A 264 45.60 11.18 1.53
CA ARG A 264 45.93 10.10 0.59
C ARG A 264 44.87 9.81 -0.48
N PHE A 265 45.24 10.02 -1.74
CA PHE A 265 44.61 9.34 -2.87
C PHE A 265 44.73 7.82 -2.68
N GLY A 266 43.60 7.13 -2.59
CA GLY A 266 43.55 5.68 -2.66
C GLY A 266 44.18 5.20 -3.97
N LYS A 267 45.04 4.17 -3.87
CA LYS A 267 45.78 3.57 -4.99
C LYS A 267 44.89 3.36 -6.23
N LEU A 268 45.27 4.00 -7.33
CA LEU A 268 44.99 3.51 -8.68
C LEU A 268 45.68 2.14 -8.80
N ARG A 269 44.92 1.04 -8.97
CA ARG A 269 45.49 -0.21 -9.45
C ARG A 269 45.47 -0.16 -10.98
N LEU A 270 46.67 -0.17 -11.58
CA LEU A 270 46.90 -0.55 -12.97
C LEU A 270 46.55 -2.04 -13.16
#